data_AF-A0A9E5DI92-F1
#
_entry.id   AF-A0A9E5DI92-F1
#
_cell.length_a   1.000
_cell.length_b   1.000
_cell.length_c   1.000
_cell.angle_alpha   90.00
_cell.angle_beta   90.00
_cell.angle_gamma   90.00
#
_symmetry.space_group_name_H-M   'P 1'
#
loop_
_entity.id
_entity.type
_entity.pdbx_description
1 polymer ?
#
loop_
_entity_poly.entity_id
_entity_poly.type
_entity_poly.pdbx_seq_one_letter_code
_entity_poly.pdbx_strand_id
1 'polypeptide(L)'
;MAREDLSVAYSIFNSDQHAASVFYAELASQKAVKALIAASGFEPGKTHRPTVVLKALISSRIVDLPVPLLLLQLGVACSIWSRGGP
;
A
#
# COMPACT_ATOMS: atom_id res chain seq x y z
N MET A 1 -13.33 -0.19 -10.26
CA MET A 1 -12.98 0.67 -9.09
C MET A 1 -12.13 -0.12 -8.10
N ALA A 2 -11.38 0.53 -7.19
CA ALA A 2 -10.39 -0.16 -6.33
C ALA A 2 -10.92 -1.41 -5.59
N ARG A 3 -12.16 -1.37 -5.09
CA ARG A 3 -12.82 -2.53 -4.46
C ARG A 3 -13.11 -3.67 -5.43
N GLU A 4 -13.49 -3.37 -6.66
CA GLU A 4 -13.71 -4.38 -7.71
C GLU A 4 -12.39 -5.07 -8.07
N ASP A 5 -11.31 -4.30 -8.25
CA ASP A 5 -10.00 -4.88 -8.56
C ASP A 5 -9.49 -5.78 -7.42
N LEU A 6 -9.75 -5.39 -6.17
CA LEU A 6 -9.44 -6.23 -5.00
C LEU A 6 -10.28 -7.52 -4.98
N SER A 7 -11.57 -7.43 -5.28
CA SER A 7 -12.44 -8.61 -5.39
C SER A 7 -11.96 -9.57 -6.48
N VAL A 8 -11.52 -9.03 -7.63
CA VAL A 8 -10.93 -9.81 -8.72
C VAL A 8 -9.62 -10.45 -8.28
N ALA A 9 -8.76 -9.73 -7.56
CA ALA A 9 -7.52 -10.27 -7.02
C ALA A 9 -7.78 -11.50 -6.13
N TYR A 10 -8.77 -11.42 -5.22
CA TYR A 10 -9.14 -12.58 -4.38
C TYR A 10 -9.67 -13.77 -5.18
N SER A 11 -10.52 -13.52 -6.19
CA SER A 11 -11.03 -14.59 -7.05
C SER A 11 -9.90 -15.32 -7.79
N ILE A 12 -8.93 -14.57 -8.29
CA ILE A 12 -7.77 -15.10 -9.02
C ILE A 12 -6.79 -15.80 -8.09
N PHE A 13 -6.59 -15.26 -6.88
CA PHE A 13 -5.79 -15.90 -5.84
C PHE A 13 -6.33 -17.28 -5.49
N ASN A 14 -7.65 -17.40 -5.30
CA ASN A 14 -8.33 -18.66 -5.02
C ASN A 14 -8.30 -19.65 -6.20
N SER A 15 -7.87 -19.21 -7.38
CA SER A 15 -7.68 -20.02 -8.58
C SER A 15 -6.19 -20.35 -8.83
N ASP A 16 -5.34 -20.20 -7.81
CA ASP A 16 -3.88 -20.44 -7.81
C ASP A 16 -3.08 -19.63 -8.86
N GLN A 17 -3.68 -18.59 -9.45
CA GLN A 17 -3.04 -17.72 -10.43
C GLN A 17 -2.33 -16.55 -9.74
N HIS A 18 -1.31 -16.86 -8.93
CA HIS A 18 -0.69 -15.88 -8.03
C HIS A 18 -0.12 -14.65 -8.74
N ALA A 19 0.51 -14.79 -9.90
CA ALA A 19 1.07 -13.65 -10.64
C ALA A 19 -0.02 -12.64 -11.06
N ALA A 20 -1.15 -13.14 -11.57
CA ALA A 20 -2.29 -12.30 -11.93
C ALA A 20 -2.95 -11.70 -10.69
N SER A 21 -3.09 -12.47 -9.60
CA SER A 21 -3.59 -11.96 -8.31
C SER A 21 -2.78 -10.77 -7.81
N VAL A 22 -1.44 -10.86 -7.84
CA VAL A 22 -0.56 -9.77 -7.41
C VAL A 22 -0.74 -8.54 -8.29
N PHE A 23 -0.88 -8.71 -9.61
CA PHE A 23 -1.15 -7.62 -10.54
C PHE A 23 -2.45 -6.87 -10.20
N TYR A 24 -3.55 -7.59 -9.96
CA TYR A 24 -4.83 -6.95 -9.59
C TYR A 24 -4.80 -6.32 -8.20
N ALA A 25 -4.08 -6.90 -7.24
CA ALA A 25 -3.88 -6.31 -5.93
C ALA A 25 -3.09 -4.99 -5.99
N GLU A 26 -2.07 -4.92 -6.86
CA GLU A 26 -1.31 -3.69 -7.13
C GLU A 26 -2.21 -2.63 -7.78
N LEU A 27 -3.03 -2.99 -8.77
CA LEU A 27 -4.00 -2.09 -9.39
C LEU A 27 -5.02 -1.53 -8.38
N ALA A 28 -5.55 -2.39 -7.50
CA ALA A 28 -6.45 -1.98 -6.43
C ALA A 28 -5.78 -0.96 -5.51
N SER A 29 -4.52 -1.23 -5.10
CA SER A 29 -3.72 -0.35 -4.24
C SER A 29 -3.47 1.01 -4.90
N GLN A 30 -3.11 1.04 -6.19
CA GLN A 30 -2.94 2.29 -6.95
C GLN A 30 -4.20 3.14 -6.97
N LYS A 31 -5.36 2.53 -7.24
CA LYS A 31 -6.64 3.25 -7.27
C LYS A 31 -7.06 3.75 -5.89
N ALA A 32 -6.82 2.96 -4.83
CA ALA A 32 -7.10 3.37 -3.45
C ALA A 32 -6.23 4.58 -3.04
N VAL A 33 -4.93 4.56 -3.32
CA VAL A 33 -4.03 5.68 -3.02
C VAL A 33 -4.42 6.93 -3.83
N LYS A 34 -4.80 6.80 -5.10
CA LYS A 34 -5.28 7.95 -5.90
C LYS A 34 -6.57 8.55 -5.33
N ALA A 35 -7.52 7.71 -4.91
CA ALA A 35 -8.75 8.16 -4.27
C ALA A 35 -8.47 8.90 -2.96
N LEU A 36 -7.52 8.41 -2.16
CA LEU A 36 -7.07 9.06 -0.94
C LEU A 36 -6.46 10.44 -1.21
N ILE A 37 -5.57 10.57 -2.19
CA ILE A 37 -4.97 11.85 -2.59
C ILE A 37 -6.06 12.86 -3.00
N ALA A 38 -7.01 12.41 -3.83
CA ALA A 38 -8.14 13.24 -4.25
C ALA A 38 -9.03 13.66 -3.08
N ALA A 39 -9.30 12.75 -2.13
CA ALA A 39 -10.07 13.05 -0.93
C ALA A 39 -9.33 14.03 0.01
N SER A 40 -8.00 14.01 0.02
CA SER A 40 -7.16 15.00 0.72
C SER A 40 -7.08 16.36 0.02
N GLY A 41 -7.76 16.55 -1.12
CA GLY A 41 -7.78 17.83 -1.85
C GLY A 41 -6.62 18.04 -2.82
N PHE A 42 -5.85 17.00 -3.15
CA PHE A 42 -4.72 17.07 -4.07
C PHE A 42 -5.03 16.37 -5.39
N GLU A 43 -4.32 16.73 -6.46
CA GLU A 43 -4.43 16.02 -7.73
C GLU A 43 -3.56 14.76 -7.74
N PRO A 44 -4.13 13.57 -8.05
CA PRO A 44 -3.37 12.35 -8.13
C PRO A 44 -2.40 12.38 -9.32
N GLY A 45 -1.10 12.26 -9.03
CA GLY A 45 -0.07 12.12 -10.06
C GLY A 45 -0.29 10.89 -10.94
N LYS A 46 0.22 10.95 -12.18
CA LYS A 46 0.19 9.82 -13.13
C LYS A 46 1.06 8.63 -12.69
N THR A 47 1.90 8.81 -11.67
CA THR A 47 2.93 7.86 -11.25
C THR A 47 2.36 6.54 -10.69
N HIS A 48 2.85 5.42 -11.20
CA HIS A 48 2.50 4.05 -10.77
C HIS A 48 3.29 3.57 -9.54
N ARG A 49 3.63 4.46 -8.60
CA ARG A 49 4.40 4.09 -7.38
C ARG A 49 3.58 4.34 -6.12
N PRO A 50 2.50 3.58 -5.88
CA PRO A 50 1.57 3.83 -4.79
C PRO A 50 2.25 3.79 -3.42
N THR A 51 3.24 2.91 -3.25
CA THR A 51 4.00 2.77 -1.99
C THR A 51 4.81 4.01 -1.64
N VAL A 52 5.41 4.68 -2.63
CA VAL A 52 6.19 5.90 -2.39
C VAL A 52 5.27 7.05 -1.98
N VAL A 53 4.14 7.18 -2.68
CA VAL A 53 3.16 8.23 -2.39
C VAL A 53 2.51 8.00 -1.03
N LEU A 54 2.11 6.77 -0.72
CA LEU A 54 1.55 6.43 0.58
C LEU A 54 2.55 6.73 1.71
N LYS A 55 3.83 6.33 1.58
CA LYS A 55 4.87 6.69 2.56
C LYS A 55 4.99 8.20 2.75
N ALA A 56 4.92 8.99 1.69
CA ALA A 56 4.97 10.44 1.79
C ALA A 56 3.77 11.00 2.55
N LEU A 57 2.55 10.53 2.26
CA LEU A 57 1.31 10.94 2.94
C LEU A 57 1.33 10.63 4.45
N ILE A 58 1.94 9.50 4.83
CA ILE A 58 2.11 9.09 6.23
C ILE A 58 3.14 10.00 6.91
N SER A 59 4.30 10.18 6.28
CA SER A 59 5.38 11.02 6.83
C SER A 59 4.96 12.48 6.98
N SER A 60 4.07 12.99 6.11
CA SER A 60 3.51 14.34 6.20
C SER A 60 2.32 14.46 7.15
N ARG A 61 1.91 13.37 7.82
CA ARG A 61 0.73 13.28 8.70
C ARG A 61 -0.59 13.70 8.05
N ILE A 62 -0.68 13.57 6.72
CA ILE A 62 -1.95 13.71 6.00
C ILE A 62 -2.83 12.48 6.25
N VAL A 63 -2.20 11.32 6.48
CA VAL A 63 -2.87 10.06 6.81
C VAL A 63 -2.18 9.42 8.00
N ASP A 64 -2.95 9.17 9.05
CA ASP A 64 -2.48 8.39 10.19
C ASP A 64 -2.72 6.90 9.95
N LEU A 65 -1.70 6.09 10.25
CA LEU A 65 -1.89 4.64 10.36
C LEU A 65 -2.35 4.29 11.77
N PRO A 66 -3.32 3.38 11.90
CA PRO A 66 -3.66 2.84 13.21
C PRO A 66 -2.41 2.20 13.85
N VAL A 67 -2.26 2.42 15.16
CA VAL A 67 -1.09 2.06 15.98
C VAL A 67 -0.54 0.64 15.71
N PRO A 68 -1.36 -0.42 15.51
CA PRO A 68 -0.84 -1.75 15.21
C PRO A 68 -0.01 -1.83 13.91
N LEU A 69 -0.36 -1.05 12.89
CA LEU A 69 0.38 -1.03 11.62
C LEU A 69 1.67 -0.18 11.71
N LEU A 70 1.65 0.85 12.56
CA LEU A 70 2.84 1.65 12.86
C LEU A 70 3.90 0.81 13.58
N LEU A 71 3.47 -0.05 14.52
CA LEU A 71 4.34 -0.99 15.23
C LEU A 71 4.94 -2.05 14.31
N LEU A 72 4.22 -2.54 13.30
CA LEU A 72 4.77 -3.41 12.25
C LEU A 72 5.89 -2.74 11.45
N GLN A 73 5.72 -1.46 11.10
CA GLN A 73 6.76 -0.69 10.41
C GLN A 73 8.03 -0.51 11.27
N LEU A 74 7.85 -0.26 12.57
CA LEU A 74 8.95 -0.16 13.53
C LEU A 74 9.58 -1.53 13.87
N GLY A 75 8.79 -2.60 13.89
CA GLY A 75 9.26 -3.98 14.13
C GLY A 75 10.14 -4.50 12.98
N VAL A 76 9.80 -4.17 11.73
CA VAL A 76 10.66 -4.43 10.57
C VAL A 76 11.99 -3.66 10.70
N ALA A 77 11.95 -2.39 11.11
CA ALA A 77 13.17 -1.62 11.37
C ALA A 77 14.02 -2.21 12.51
N CYS A 78 13.38 -2.74 13.56
CA CYS A 78 14.08 -3.38 14.68
C CYS A 78 14.75 -4.70 14.26
N SER A 79 14.11 -5.50 13.41
CA SER A 79 14.68 -6.77 12.91
C SER A 79 15.88 -6.60 11.97
N ILE A 80 15.95 -5.47 11.25
CA ILE A 80 17.10 -5.11 10.39
C ILE A 80 18.29 -4.67 11.26
N TRP A 81 18.03 -3.98 12.38
CA TRP A 81 19.11 -3.53 13.27
C TRP A 81 19.69 -4.67 14.12
N SER A 82 18.91 -5.71 14.42
CA SER A 82 19.40 -6.91 15.12
C SER A 82 20.31 -7.82 14.28
N ARG A 83 20.42 -7.60 12.95
CA ARG A 83 21.30 -8.39 12.07
C ARG A 83 22.53 -7.64 11.56
N GLY A 84 22.75 -6.41 12.02
CA GLY A 84 23.89 -5.59 11.62
C GLY A 84 24.31 -4.65 12.74
N GLY A 85 25.00 -5.19 13.75
CA GLY A 85 25.84 -4.45 14.68
C GLY A 85 27.25 -5.05 14.63
N PRO A 86 28.30 -4.22 14.81
CA PRO A 86 29.70 -4.49 14.44
C PRO A 86 30.30 -5.77 15.04
#